data_AF-A0A2E7M7G2-F1
#
_entry.id   AF-A0A2E7M7G2-F1
#
_cell.length_a   1.000
_cell.length_b   1.000
_cell.length_c   1.000
_cell.angle_alpha   90.00
_cell.angle_beta   90.00
_cell.angle_gamma   90.00
#
_symmetry.space_group_name_H-M   'P 1'
#
loop_
_entity.id
_entity.type
_entity.pdbx_description
1 polymer ?
#
loop_
_entity_poly.entity_id
_entity_poly.type
_entity_poly.pdbx_seq_one_letter_code
_entity_poly.pdbx_strand_id
1 'polypeptide(L)'
;MNHPAETTGPDQITAHQAAATEKVAKFIVRFGLTVPAILALESLRPLSFVGSQFMYVLSPAVTTFLSQKDWDAMAGLLEQRAGMEYVLGVIERLDREQGVAA
;
A
#
# COMPACT_ATOMS: atom_id res chain seq x y z
N MET A 1 11.84 28.08 -7.84
CA MET A 1 10.38 28.13 -8.05
C MET A 1 9.78 26.94 -7.32
N ASN A 2 9.07 27.25 -6.23
CA ASN A 2 8.49 26.28 -5.31
C ASN A 2 7.38 25.50 -6.02
N HIS A 3 7.48 24.16 -6.02
CA HIS A 3 6.32 23.30 -6.20
C HIS A 3 5.79 23.03 -4.79
N PRO A 4 4.63 23.59 -4.37
CA PRO A 4 4.01 23.17 -3.13
C PRO A 4 3.44 21.79 -3.41
N ALA A 5 4.21 20.74 -3.12
CA ALA A 5 3.64 19.41 -2.98
C ALA A 5 2.62 19.52 -1.84
N GLU A 6 1.38 19.26 -2.19
CA GLU A 6 0.17 19.31 -1.38
C GLU A 6 0.34 18.48 -0.09
N THR A 7 0.94 19.06 0.94
CA THR A 7 1.04 18.45 2.27
C THR A 7 -0.24 18.76 3.03
N THR A 8 -1.27 17.96 2.81
CA THR A 8 -2.57 18.13 3.47
C THR A 8 -2.65 17.23 4.71
N GLY A 9 -2.06 17.65 5.83
CA GLY A 9 -2.29 17.06 7.16
C GLY A 9 -1.90 15.58 7.36
N PRO A 10 -1.92 15.08 8.61
CA PRO A 10 -1.53 13.72 8.97
C PRO A 10 -2.54 12.63 8.55
N ASP A 11 -3.72 13.00 8.05
CA ASP A 11 -4.83 12.07 7.75
C ASP A 11 -5.33 12.14 6.29
N GLN A 12 -4.69 12.91 5.39
CA GLN A 12 -5.13 12.94 3.98
C GLN A 12 -4.17 12.19 3.07
N ILE A 13 -4.76 11.26 2.31
CA ILE A 13 -4.06 10.45 1.33
C ILE A 13 -3.87 11.28 0.06
N THR A 14 -2.61 11.48 -0.33
CA THR A 14 -2.27 12.22 -1.54
C THR A 14 -2.63 11.44 -2.81
N ALA A 15 -2.79 12.14 -3.93
CA ALA A 15 -3.06 11.49 -5.22
C ALA A 15 -1.96 10.50 -5.64
N HIS A 16 -0.69 10.81 -5.31
CA HIS A 16 0.44 9.93 -5.59
C HIS A 16 0.38 8.65 -4.73
N GLN A 17 0.07 8.79 -3.45
CA GLN A 17 -0.15 7.66 -2.54
C GLN A 17 -1.30 6.77 -3.01
N ALA A 18 -2.45 7.35 -3.36
CA ALA A 18 -3.59 6.62 -3.88
C ALA A 18 -3.24 5.83 -5.16
N ALA A 19 -2.52 6.46 -6.10
CA ALA A 19 -2.08 5.83 -7.33
C ALA A 19 -1.09 4.67 -7.08
N ALA A 20 -0.17 4.83 -6.13
CA ALA A 20 0.76 3.78 -5.73
C ALA A 20 0.02 2.59 -5.12
N THR A 21 -0.92 2.83 -4.20
CA THR A 21 -1.76 1.78 -3.59
C THR A 21 -2.53 1.01 -4.66
N GLU A 22 -3.13 1.70 -5.62
CA GLU A 22 -3.90 1.07 -6.69
C GLU A 22 -3.04 0.13 -7.56
N LYS A 23 -1.80 0.52 -7.86
CA LYS A 23 -0.85 -0.34 -8.60
C LYS A 23 -0.52 -1.61 -7.82
N VAL A 24 -0.18 -1.47 -6.53
CA VAL A 24 0.16 -2.61 -5.65
C VAL A 24 -1.03 -3.55 -5.52
N ALA A 25 -2.21 -3.01 -5.25
CA ALA A 25 -3.41 -3.79 -5.02
C ALA A 25 -3.83 -4.57 -6.29
N LYS A 26 -3.72 -3.96 -7.47
CA LYS A 26 -3.93 -4.67 -8.76
C LYS A 26 -2.97 -5.82 -8.95
N PHE A 27 -1.70 -5.66 -8.57
CA PHE A 27 -0.73 -6.74 -8.60
C PHE A 27 -1.15 -7.87 -7.66
N ILE A 28 -1.44 -7.56 -6.39
CA ILE A 28 -1.86 -8.54 -5.37
C ILE A 28 -3.04 -9.38 -5.87
N VAL A 29 -4.10 -8.72 -6.34
CA VAL A 29 -5.34 -9.35 -6.80
C VAL A 29 -5.09 -10.18 -8.07
N ARG A 30 -4.34 -9.65 -9.05
CA ARG A 30 -3.99 -10.37 -10.29
C ARG A 30 -3.28 -11.70 -10.03
N PHE A 31 -2.49 -11.80 -8.98
CA PHE A 31 -1.75 -13.02 -8.63
C PHE A 31 -2.44 -13.89 -7.56
N GLY A 32 -3.67 -13.56 -7.17
CA GLY A 32 -4.40 -14.30 -6.13
C GLY A 32 -3.77 -14.19 -4.74
N LEU A 33 -3.04 -13.10 -4.47
CA LEU A 33 -2.31 -12.86 -3.23
C LEU A 33 -3.12 -12.05 -2.20
N THR A 34 -4.41 -11.81 -2.42
CA THR A 34 -5.27 -10.99 -1.57
C THR A 34 -5.24 -11.44 -0.11
N VAL A 35 -5.51 -12.73 0.15
CA VAL A 35 -5.53 -13.30 1.50
C VAL A 35 -4.18 -13.16 2.22
N PRO A 36 -3.04 -13.62 1.67
CA PRO A 36 -1.75 -13.46 2.34
C PRO A 36 -1.33 -12.00 2.51
N ALA A 37 -1.70 -11.10 1.58
CA ALA A 37 -1.41 -9.68 1.71
C ALA A 37 -2.18 -9.02 2.88
N ILE A 38 -3.48 -9.33 3.01
CA ILE A 38 -4.29 -8.86 4.13
C ILE A 38 -3.70 -9.38 5.45
N LEU A 39 -3.43 -10.69 5.56
CA LEU A 39 -2.85 -11.26 6.77
C LEU A 39 -1.50 -10.63 7.15
N ALA A 40 -0.65 -10.31 6.17
CA ALA A 40 0.62 -9.63 6.41
C ALA A 40 0.41 -8.20 6.94
N LEU A 41 -0.45 -7.41 6.29
CA LEU A 41 -0.77 -6.04 6.70
C LEU A 41 -1.43 -5.99 8.09
N GLU A 42 -2.36 -6.91 8.34
CA GLU A 42 -3.00 -7.13 9.63
C GLU A 42 -2.01 -7.45 10.75
N SER A 43 -1.03 -8.31 10.45
CA SER A 43 0.03 -8.67 11.39
C SER A 43 0.97 -7.49 11.71
N LEU A 44 0.98 -6.43 10.89
CA LEU A 44 1.76 -5.22 11.11
C LEU A 44 1.02 -4.18 11.97
N ARG A 45 -0.30 -4.29 12.14
CA ARG A 45 -1.10 -3.39 13.02
C ARG A 45 -0.59 -3.25 14.47
N PRO A 46 -0.08 -4.30 15.14
CA PRO A 46 0.40 -4.18 16.52
C PRO A 46 1.86 -3.69 16.65
N LEU A 47 2.63 -3.60 15.56
CA LEU A 47 4.08 -3.37 15.64
C LEU A 47 4.42 -1.89 15.50
N SER A 48 4.38 -1.15 16.61
CA SER A 48 4.88 0.23 16.68
C SER A 48 6.40 0.39 16.45
N PHE A 49 7.14 -0.65 16.01
CA PHE A 49 8.61 -0.57 15.87
C PHE A 49 9.27 -1.51 14.83
N VAL A 50 8.54 -2.27 14.02
CA VAL A 50 9.15 -3.21 13.03
C VAL A 50 8.65 -2.95 11.60
N GLY A 51 8.38 -1.69 11.26
CA GLY A 51 8.15 -1.30 9.86
C GLY A 51 9.43 -1.38 9.01
N SER A 52 10.58 -0.97 9.58
CA SER A 52 11.84 -0.83 8.85
C SER A 52 12.44 -2.15 8.36
N GLN A 53 12.25 -3.25 9.10
CA GLN A 53 12.79 -4.57 8.71
C GLN A 53 11.89 -5.34 7.74
N PHE A 54 10.58 -5.10 7.78
CA PHE A 54 9.62 -5.78 6.91
C PHE A 54 9.71 -5.31 5.45
N MET A 55 10.09 -4.04 5.23
CA MET A 55 10.35 -3.49 3.89
C MET A 55 11.50 -4.19 3.16
N TYR A 56 12.51 -4.72 3.86
CA TYR A 56 13.61 -5.48 3.25
C TYR A 56 13.19 -6.88 2.79
N VAL A 57 12.20 -7.50 3.44
CA VAL A 57 11.70 -8.84 3.07
C VAL A 57 10.83 -8.78 1.80
N LEU A 58 10.07 -7.70 1.60
CA LEU A 58 9.18 -7.52 0.44
C LEU A 58 9.86 -6.87 -0.78
N SER A 59 10.99 -6.18 -0.58
CA SER A 59 11.73 -5.46 -1.63
C SER A 59 11.99 -6.27 -2.93
N PRO A 60 12.50 -7.51 -2.90
CA PRO A 60 12.90 -8.20 -4.13
C PRO A 60 11.73 -8.62 -5.04
N ALA A 61 10.50 -8.74 -4.53
CA ALA A 61 9.34 -9.11 -5.34
C ALA A 61 8.58 -7.89 -5.92
N VAL A 62 8.72 -6.73 -5.27
CA VAL A 62 7.84 -5.57 -5.47
C VAL A 62 8.56 -4.44 -6.24
N THR A 63 9.88 -4.29 -6.06
CA THR A 63 10.68 -3.22 -6.71
C THR A 63 10.84 -3.35 -8.22
N THR A 64 10.59 -4.52 -8.81
CA THR A 64 10.54 -4.67 -10.28
C THR A 64 9.29 -4.03 -10.89
N PHE A 65 8.21 -3.91 -10.10
CA PHE A 65 6.91 -3.38 -10.55
C PHE A 65 6.56 -2.01 -9.97
N LEU A 66 7.27 -1.56 -8.93
CA LEU A 66 7.05 -0.25 -8.29
C LEU A 66 8.32 0.59 -8.31
N SER A 67 8.16 1.86 -8.68
CA SER A 67 9.24 2.83 -8.60
C SER A 67 9.61 3.10 -7.14
N GLN A 68 10.86 3.51 -6.88
CA GLN A 68 11.29 3.95 -5.54
C GLN A 68 10.32 4.98 -4.95
N LYS A 69 9.81 5.90 -5.79
CA LYS A 69 8.85 6.94 -5.39
C LYS A 69 7.48 6.36 -5.00
N ASP A 70 7.02 5.31 -5.67
CA ASP A 70 5.78 4.63 -5.30
C ASP A 70 5.97 3.85 -3.98
N TRP A 71 7.16 3.27 -3.78
CA TRP A 71 7.54 2.54 -2.58
C TRP A 71 7.61 3.45 -1.34
N ASP A 72 8.30 4.59 -1.44
CA ASP A 72 8.40 5.56 -0.35
C ASP A 72 7.02 6.13 0.03
N ALA A 73 6.14 6.33 -0.96
CA ALA A 73 4.77 6.79 -0.74
C ALA A 73 3.92 5.76 0.03
N MET A 74 4.06 4.48 -0.33
CA MET A 74 3.41 3.37 0.38
C MET A 74 3.95 3.21 1.80
N ALA A 75 5.26 3.37 2.00
CA ALA A 75 5.88 3.30 3.32
C ALA A 75 5.27 4.35 4.27
N GLY A 76 5.20 5.61 3.85
CA GLY A 76 4.58 6.68 4.64
C GLY A 76 3.08 6.46 4.90
N LEU A 77 2.36 5.81 3.97
CA LEU A 77 0.97 5.40 4.16
C LEU A 77 0.82 4.33 5.26
N LEU A 78 1.68 3.31 5.23
CA LEU A 78 1.60 2.17 6.14
C LEU A 78 2.04 2.50 7.58
N GLU A 79 2.82 3.58 7.76
CA GLU A 79 3.15 4.13 9.08
C GLU A 79 1.93 4.73 9.79
N GLN A 80 0.90 5.13 9.03
CA GLN A 80 -0.31 5.74 9.56
C GLN A 80 -1.44 4.72 9.63
N ARG A 81 -2.16 4.70 10.75
CA ARG A 81 -3.33 3.82 10.92
C ARG A 81 -4.36 4.00 9.80
N ALA A 82 -4.72 5.25 9.51
CA ALA A 82 -5.68 5.58 8.45
C ALA A 82 -5.19 5.14 7.06
N GLY A 83 -3.88 5.25 6.80
CA GLY A 83 -3.28 4.80 5.55
C GLY A 83 -3.29 3.27 5.41
N MET A 84 -3.04 2.54 6.48
CA MET A 84 -3.16 1.08 6.49
C MET A 84 -4.59 0.61 6.23
N GLU A 85 -5.58 1.23 6.89
CA GLU A 85 -7.00 0.95 6.67
C GLU A 85 -7.40 1.23 5.21
N TYR A 86 -6.88 2.30 4.60
CA TYR A 86 -7.09 2.60 3.18
C TYR A 86 -6.50 1.53 2.26
N VAL A 87 -5.25 1.10 2.49
CA VAL A 87 -4.59 0.07 1.66
C VAL A 87 -5.38 -1.25 1.69
N LEU A 88 -5.81 -1.68 2.88
CA LEU A 88 -6.66 -2.87 3.03
C LEU A 88 -7.97 -2.72 2.25
N GLY A 89 -8.65 -1.58 2.40
CA GLY A 89 -9.91 -1.33 1.69
C GLY A 89 -9.78 -1.32 0.16
N VAL A 90 -8.67 -0.81 -0.37
CA VAL A 90 -8.40 -0.85 -1.82
C VAL A 90 -8.15 -2.27 -2.32
N ILE A 91 -7.37 -3.08 -1.59
CA ILE A 91 -7.11 -4.48 -1.92
C ILE A 91 -8.43 -5.27 -1.95
N GLU A 92 -9.25 -5.14 -0.90
CA GLU A 92 -10.54 -5.83 -0.82
C GLU A 92 -11.52 -5.38 -1.90
N ARG A 93 -11.56 -4.09 -2.22
CA ARG A 93 -12.41 -3.55 -3.30
C ARG A 93 -12.06 -4.19 -4.63
N LEU A 94 -10.77 -4.20 -4.98
CA LEU A 94 -10.31 -4.75 -6.25
C LEU A 94 -10.47 -6.27 -6.33
N ASP A 95 -10.30 -6.99 -5.23
CA ASP A 95 -10.53 -8.44 -5.16
C ASP A 95 -12.00 -8.79 -5.45
N ARG A 96 -12.93 -8.04 -4.84
CA ARG A 96 -14.37 -8.18 -5.13
C ARG A 96 -14.71 -7.86 -6.58
N GLU A 97 -14.14 -6.78 -7.13
CA GLU A 97 -14.35 -6.42 -8.53
C GLU A 97 -13.82 -7.50 -9.50
N GLN A 98 -12.67 -8.10 -9.20
CA GLN A 98 -12.10 -9.19 -10.00
C GLN A 98 -12.94 -10.46 -9.90
N GLY A 99 -13.41 -10.83 -8.70
CA GLY A 99 -14.24 -12.01 -8.49
C GLY A 99 -15.63 -11.92 -9.12
N VAL A 100 -16.15 -10.71 -9.37
CA VAL A 100 -17.40 -10.48 -10.12
C VAL A 100 -17.17 -10.54 -11.64
N ALA A 101 -15.94 -10.32 -12.10
CA ALA A 101 -15.57 -10.32 -13.52
C ALA A 101 -15.08 -11.67 -14.05
N ALA A 102 -14.96 -12.69 -13.18
CA ALA A 102 -14.51 -14.06 -13.50
C ALA A 102 -15.69 -15.04 -13.56
#